data_AF-A0A1R3WIK6-F1
#
_entry.id   AF-A0A1R3WIK6-F1
#
_cell.length_a   1.000
_cell.length_b   1.000
_cell.length_c   1.000
_cell.angle_alpha   90.00
_cell.angle_beta   90.00
_cell.angle_gamma   90.00
#
_symmetry.space_group_name_H-M   'P 1'
#
loop_
_entity.id
_entity.type
_entity.pdbx_description
1 polymer ?
#
loop_
_entity_poly.entity_id
_entity_poly.type
_entity_poly.pdbx_seq_one_letter_code
_entity_poly.pdbx_strand_id
1 'polypeptide(L)'
;MTKLAPQPFFPADDVPAIGSDMFEPWVAAQFGDDPSLTEIALPLPMATRLRPYLRREGNQGIIHKSGFLQTANLWRKHPEATYQSTELVPGPDGRDHPLRPQNPDGVVYERYFADADVTVSFRAIDIDCDLDMFHRWQNDPRVAYFWEEDRSKEELCEFLETRLSDPHNFSVVGEYDGQPVGYFEIYWAREDRLGAYFDAGPWDRGWHGLIGETAQLGRRKTSAWIRALTHYIFLDCPMTELVVGEPRVDNAKLLRYADAMAYDKIKEFDFPHKRSALMHCYRDKFFAKVPM
;
A
#
# COMPACT_ATOMS: atom_id res chain seq x y z
N MET A 1 18.07 30.63 10.99
CA MET A 1 17.97 29.41 11.82
C MET A 1 16.68 29.52 12.63
N THR A 2 15.59 28.97 12.10
CA THR A 2 14.32 28.89 12.83
C THR A 2 14.51 27.87 13.93
N LYS A 3 14.39 28.27 15.21
CA LYS A 3 14.36 27.32 16.32
C LYS A 3 13.18 26.39 16.07
N LEU A 4 13.45 25.11 15.80
CA LEU A 4 12.42 24.07 15.85
C LEU A 4 11.71 24.20 17.20
N ALA A 5 10.36 24.17 17.18
CA ALA A 5 9.59 24.10 18.41
C ALA A 5 10.09 22.90 19.24
N PRO A 6 10.13 22.99 20.58
CA PRO A 6 10.56 21.87 21.40
C PRO A 6 9.68 20.65 21.09
N GLN A 7 10.34 19.53 20.77
CA GLN A 7 9.68 18.26 20.49
C GLN A 7 8.84 17.85 21.71
N PRO A 8 7.64 17.26 21.54
CA PRO A 8 6.92 16.70 22.67
C PRO A 8 7.74 15.56 23.25
N PHE A 9 8.11 15.72 24.51
CA PHE A 9 8.81 14.72 25.31
C PHE A 9 7.76 13.99 26.16
N PHE A 10 7.72 12.67 26.04
CA PHE A 10 6.86 11.83 26.86
C PHE A 10 7.67 11.25 28.03
N PRO A 11 7.33 11.58 29.29
CA PRO A 11 7.97 11.01 30.47
C PRO A 11 7.87 9.48 30.50
N ALA A 12 8.82 8.81 31.16
CA ALA A 12 8.85 7.35 31.23
C ALA A 12 7.56 6.73 31.81
N ASP A 13 6.88 7.45 32.71
CA ASP A 13 5.65 6.98 33.36
C ASP A 13 4.42 7.00 32.42
N ASP A 14 4.49 7.76 31.32
CA ASP A 14 3.40 7.91 30.33
C ASP A 14 3.62 7.02 29.09
N VAL A 15 4.73 6.28 29.03
CA VAL A 15 5.14 5.45 27.90
C VAL A 15 4.99 3.97 28.29
N PRO A 16 4.26 3.16 27.51
CA PRO A 16 4.21 1.72 27.75
C PRO A 16 5.61 1.11 27.79
N ALA A 17 5.79 0.06 28.60
CA ALA A 17 7.06 -0.62 28.72
C ALA A 17 7.59 -1.02 27.33
N ILE A 18 8.85 -0.66 27.04
CA ILE A 18 9.47 -0.90 25.76
C ILE A 18 9.56 -2.41 25.52
N GLY A 19 9.07 -2.87 24.36
CA GLY A 19 8.97 -4.29 24.02
C GLY A 19 7.70 -4.99 24.53
N SER A 20 6.80 -4.25 25.19
CA SER A 20 5.41 -4.70 25.36
C SER A 20 4.64 -4.57 24.05
N ASP A 21 3.60 -5.39 23.88
CA ASP A 21 2.72 -5.35 22.71
C ASP A 21 1.93 -4.03 22.57
N MET A 22 1.99 -3.16 23.58
CA MET A 22 1.34 -1.85 23.61
C MET A 22 2.25 -0.71 23.15
N PHE A 23 3.57 -0.94 23.04
CA PHE A 23 4.53 0.13 22.76
C PHE A 23 4.38 0.71 21.36
N GLU A 24 4.44 -0.13 20.32
CA GLU A 24 4.29 0.34 18.94
C GLU A 24 2.89 0.89 18.62
N PRO A 25 1.77 0.28 19.09
CA PRO A 25 0.45 0.90 19.00
C PRO A 25 0.38 2.28 19.66
N TRP A 26 1.04 2.46 20.82
CA TRP A 26 1.09 3.76 21.48
C TRP A 26 1.88 4.79 20.68
N VAL A 27 3.03 4.42 20.08
CA VAL A 27 3.80 5.32 19.20
C VAL A 27 2.96 5.70 17.97
N ALA A 28 2.27 4.74 17.36
CA ALA A 28 1.38 4.99 16.23
C ALA A 28 0.25 5.97 16.60
N ALA A 29 -0.35 5.81 17.79
CA ALA A 29 -1.37 6.72 18.29
C ALA A 29 -0.86 8.16 18.43
N GLN A 30 0.37 8.38 18.92
CA GLN A 30 0.94 9.73 19.04
C GLN A 30 1.00 10.45 17.69
N PHE A 31 1.41 9.76 16.63
CA PHE A 31 1.48 10.33 15.28
C PHE A 31 0.13 10.44 14.56
N GLY A 32 -0.87 9.68 15.02
CA GLY A 32 -2.25 9.72 14.51
C GLY A 32 -3.08 10.84 15.13
N ASP A 33 -2.91 11.09 16.44
CA ASP A 33 -3.64 12.11 17.20
C ASP A 33 -3.20 13.53 16.82
N ASP A 34 -1.91 13.73 16.53
CA ASP A 34 -1.37 14.99 16.00
C ASP A 34 -0.70 14.76 14.62
N PRO A 35 -1.42 15.02 13.51
CA PRO A 35 -0.87 14.90 12.18
C PRO A 35 0.33 15.83 11.90
N SER A 36 0.48 16.93 12.66
CA SER A 36 1.59 17.88 12.52
C SER A 36 2.88 17.38 13.16
N LEU A 37 2.79 16.36 14.01
CA LEU A 37 3.92 15.78 14.72
C LEU A 37 4.81 14.98 13.76
N THR A 38 6.08 15.37 13.67
CA THR A 38 7.07 14.73 12.79
C THR A 38 8.04 13.80 13.52
N GLU A 39 8.23 13.99 14.82
CA GLU A 39 9.12 13.19 15.65
C GLU A 39 8.67 13.19 17.12
N ILE A 40 8.99 12.13 17.86
CA ILE A 40 8.80 12.04 19.31
C ILE A 40 10.11 11.68 20.01
N ALA A 41 10.28 12.17 21.24
CA ALA A 41 11.43 11.88 22.09
C ALA A 41 11.05 10.96 23.26
N LEU A 42 11.82 9.89 23.44
CA LEU A 42 11.62 8.87 24.48
C LEU A 42 12.90 8.67 25.32
N PRO A 43 12.80 8.29 26.60
CA PRO A 43 13.97 7.99 27.43
C PRO A 43 14.69 6.69 27.01
N LEU A 44 16.03 6.68 27.03
CA LEU A 44 16.84 5.46 26.88
C LEU A 44 16.88 4.64 28.19
N PRO A 45 16.97 3.29 28.13
CA PRO A 45 17.39 2.45 26.99
C PRO A 45 16.23 1.88 26.14
N MET A 46 16.39 1.83 24.81
CA MET A 46 15.34 1.33 23.89
C MET A 46 15.74 0.10 23.05
N ALA A 47 14.72 -0.74 22.75
CA ALA A 47 14.78 -2.07 22.17
C ALA A 47 15.18 -2.15 20.68
N THR A 48 15.51 -3.37 20.26
CA THR A 48 16.05 -3.79 18.95
C THR A 48 15.13 -3.62 17.74
N ARG A 49 13.82 -3.46 17.93
CA ARG A 49 12.83 -3.58 16.83
C ARG A 49 12.65 -2.32 15.97
N LEU A 50 12.86 -1.11 16.52
CA LEU A 50 12.78 0.17 15.76
C LEU A 50 14.13 0.67 15.23
N ARG A 51 15.17 -0.18 15.27
CA ARG A 51 16.56 0.22 15.08
C ARG A 51 16.93 0.95 13.78
N PRO A 52 16.35 0.68 12.60
CA PRO A 52 16.77 1.42 11.41
C PRO A 52 16.38 2.92 11.46
N TYR A 53 15.44 3.32 12.31
CA TYR A 53 14.84 4.66 12.28
C TYR A 53 14.88 5.43 13.61
N LEU A 54 15.56 4.89 14.62
CA LEU A 54 15.79 5.55 15.91
C LEU A 54 17.10 6.36 15.87
N ARG A 55 17.00 7.69 16.03
CA ARG A 55 18.18 8.55 16.23
C ARG A 55 18.44 8.74 17.72
N ARG A 56 19.69 8.58 18.17
CA ARG A 56 20.06 8.86 19.57
C ARG A 56 20.46 10.33 19.74
N GLU A 57 19.89 11.00 20.73
CA GLU A 57 20.30 12.35 21.16
C GLU A 57 20.51 12.37 22.68
N GLY A 58 21.78 12.35 23.12
CA GLY A 58 22.12 12.28 24.54
C GLY A 58 21.56 11.00 25.22
N ASN A 59 20.63 11.21 26.16
CA ASN A 59 19.93 10.15 26.88
C ASN A 59 18.51 9.88 26.35
N GLN A 60 18.17 10.42 25.18
CA GLN A 60 16.89 10.24 24.51
C GLN A 60 17.06 9.47 23.19
N GLY A 61 16.02 8.71 22.84
CA GLY A 61 15.79 8.17 21.52
C GLY A 61 14.75 9.01 20.80
N ILE A 62 15.07 9.47 19.60
CA ILE A 62 14.19 10.24 18.72
C ILE A 62 13.65 9.31 17.65
N ILE A 63 12.33 9.19 17.57
CA ILE A 63 11.63 8.43 16.55
C ILE A 63 11.03 9.43 15.56
N HIS A 64 11.48 9.36 14.30
CA HIS A 64 10.87 10.12 13.20
C HIS A 64 9.62 9.40 12.71
N LYS A 65 8.52 10.13 12.48
CA LYS A 65 7.26 9.58 11.96
C LYS A 65 7.47 8.82 10.66
N SER A 66 8.17 9.42 9.70
CA SER A 66 8.46 8.82 8.39
C SER A 66 9.28 7.53 8.50
N GLY A 67 10.21 7.46 9.46
CA GLY A 67 11.00 6.27 9.72
C GLY A 67 10.19 5.19 10.43
N PHE A 68 9.43 5.56 11.48
CA PHE A 68 8.52 4.66 12.16
C PHE A 68 7.61 3.97 11.13
N LEU A 69 6.89 4.75 10.32
CA LEU A 69 5.99 4.29 9.27
C LEU A 69 6.64 3.36 8.22
N GLN A 70 7.97 3.33 8.11
CA GLN A 70 8.68 2.42 7.19
C GLN A 70 9.16 1.12 7.84
N THR A 71 8.89 0.92 9.14
CA THR A 71 9.22 -0.30 9.89
C THR A 71 8.32 -1.47 9.46
N ALA A 72 8.66 -2.11 8.34
CA ALA A 72 7.81 -3.10 7.65
C ALA A 72 7.24 -4.19 8.56
N ASN A 73 8.03 -4.71 9.49
CA ASN A 73 7.64 -5.79 10.40
C ASN A 73 6.53 -5.43 11.42
N LEU A 74 6.08 -4.17 11.48
CA LEU A 74 4.91 -3.78 12.29
C LEU A 74 3.58 -4.04 11.56
N TRP A 75 3.57 -3.94 10.24
CA TRP A 75 2.34 -3.98 9.44
C TRP A 75 2.33 -5.14 8.44
N ARG A 76 3.48 -5.46 7.86
CA ARG A 76 3.66 -6.59 6.96
C ARG A 76 3.57 -7.88 7.75
N LYS A 77 2.74 -8.81 7.29
CA LYS A 77 2.43 -10.07 7.97
C LYS A 77 3.10 -11.29 7.35
N HIS A 78 4.00 -11.06 6.39
CA HIS A 78 4.84 -12.09 5.79
C HIS A 78 6.34 -11.72 5.88
N PRO A 79 7.25 -12.72 5.77
CA PRO A 79 8.68 -12.49 5.72
C PRO A 79 9.09 -11.58 4.55
N GLU A 80 10.22 -10.90 4.70
CA GLU A 80 10.83 -10.21 3.56
C GLU A 80 11.27 -11.21 2.51
N ALA A 81 11.14 -10.86 1.23
CA ALA A 81 11.77 -11.62 0.17
C ALA A 81 13.30 -11.52 0.30
N THR A 82 13.94 -12.50 0.94
CA THR A 82 15.39 -12.51 1.23
C THR A 82 16.27 -12.83 0.02
N TYR A 83 15.69 -13.13 -1.14
CA TYR A 83 16.41 -13.52 -2.36
C TYR A 83 15.88 -12.75 -3.56
N GLN A 84 16.30 -11.50 -3.73
CA GLN A 84 16.13 -10.81 -5.01
C GLN A 84 17.32 -11.18 -5.89
N SER A 85 17.17 -12.24 -6.71
CA SER A 85 18.14 -12.52 -7.75
C SER A 85 18.21 -11.33 -8.70
N THR A 86 19.40 -10.76 -8.90
CA THR A 86 19.62 -9.71 -9.89
C THR A 86 19.72 -10.25 -11.31
N GLU A 87 19.42 -11.53 -11.52
CA GLU A 87 19.26 -12.09 -12.85
C GLU A 87 18.15 -11.33 -13.57
N LEU A 88 18.48 -10.88 -14.78
CA LEU A 88 17.57 -10.15 -15.64
C LEU A 88 16.80 -11.15 -16.49
N VAL A 89 15.48 -11.03 -16.45
CA VAL A 89 14.53 -11.79 -17.27
C VAL A 89 14.05 -10.88 -18.40
N PRO A 90 13.97 -11.37 -19.66
CA PRO A 90 13.44 -10.58 -20.77
C PRO A 90 11.99 -10.13 -20.50
N GLY A 91 11.76 -8.81 -20.57
CA GLY A 91 10.43 -8.22 -20.39
C GLY A 91 9.60 -8.19 -21.67
N PRO A 92 8.27 -8.00 -21.57
CA PRO A 92 7.33 -8.07 -22.69
C PRO A 92 7.52 -6.96 -23.75
N ASP A 93 8.20 -5.87 -23.40
CA ASP A 93 8.48 -4.73 -24.28
C ASP A 93 9.97 -4.64 -24.69
N GLY A 94 10.74 -5.71 -24.48
CA GLY A 94 12.17 -5.78 -24.79
C GLY A 94 13.07 -5.13 -23.74
N ARG A 95 12.52 -4.64 -22.62
CA ARG A 95 13.31 -4.17 -21.47
C ARG A 95 13.38 -5.26 -20.41
N ASP A 96 14.57 -5.78 -20.16
CA ASP A 96 14.76 -6.81 -19.12
C ASP A 96 14.42 -6.29 -17.72
N HIS A 97 13.91 -7.14 -16.84
CA HIS A 97 13.58 -6.80 -15.46
C HIS A 97 14.18 -7.81 -14.46
N PRO A 98 14.32 -7.45 -13.18
CA PRO A 98 14.75 -8.40 -12.16
C PRO A 98 13.78 -9.57 -12.04
N LEU A 99 14.30 -10.75 -11.69
CA LEU A 99 13.47 -11.88 -11.27
C LEU A 99 12.61 -11.47 -10.06
N ARG A 100 11.29 -11.65 -10.18
CA ARG A 100 10.33 -11.27 -9.15
C ARG A 100 10.27 -12.32 -8.04
N PRO A 101 10.16 -11.91 -6.76
CA PRO A 101 9.92 -12.86 -5.69
C PRO A 101 8.55 -13.52 -5.87
N GLN A 102 8.37 -14.70 -5.29
CA GLN A 102 7.06 -15.32 -5.21
C GLN A 102 6.13 -14.47 -4.33
N ASN A 103 4.88 -14.34 -4.75
CA ASN A 103 3.86 -13.66 -3.95
C ASN A 103 3.61 -14.42 -2.64
N PRO A 104 3.46 -13.71 -1.51
CA PRO A 104 3.12 -14.33 -0.23
C PRO A 104 1.66 -14.81 -0.20
N ASP A 105 1.41 -15.88 0.57
CA ASP A 105 0.07 -16.38 0.87
C ASP A 105 -0.50 -15.78 2.17
N GLY A 106 -1.81 -15.95 2.38
CA GLY A 106 -2.49 -15.55 3.61
C GLY A 106 -2.56 -14.03 3.81
N VAL A 107 -2.69 -13.58 5.06
CA VAL A 107 -2.71 -12.15 5.39
C VAL A 107 -1.32 -11.55 5.18
N VAL A 108 -1.24 -10.46 4.43
CA VAL A 108 0.03 -9.82 4.05
C VAL A 108 0.25 -8.47 4.71
N TYR A 109 -0.83 -7.81 5.12
CA TYR A 109 -0.80 -6.49 5.73
C TYR A 109 -1.99 -6.31 6.66
N GLU A 110 -1.78 -5.56 7.75
CA GLU A 110 -2.86 -5.15 8.65
C GLU A 110 -2.51 -3.84 9.36
N ARG A 111 -3.47 -2.91 9.45
CA ARG A 111 -3.34 -1.67 10.21
C ARG A 111 -4.69 -1.08 10.58
N TYR A 112 -4.79 -0.53 11.78
CA TYR A 112 -5.93 0.28 12.22
C TYR A 112 -5.82 1.74 11.74
N PHE A 113 -6.92 2.28 11.20
CA PHE A 113 -7.04 3.68 10.74
C PHE A 113 -8.07 4.42 11.59
N ALA A 114 -7.59 5.23 12.55
CA ALA A 114 -8.44 5.91 13.53
C ALA A 114 -9.44 6.89 12.91
N ASP A 115 -9.11 7.56 11.81
CA ASP A 115 -10.01 8.52 11.15
C ASP A 115 -11.23 7.85 10.49
N ALA A 116 -11.10 6.57 10.15
CA ALA A 116 -12.14 5.73 9.57
C ALA A 116 -12.72 4.71 10.56
N ASP A 117 -12.14 4.57 11.76
CA ASP A 117 -12.49 3.60 12.79
C ASP A 117 -12.61 2.17 12.23
N VAL A 118 -11.54 1.72 11.59
CA VAL A 118 -11.53 0.42 10.89
C VAL A 118 -10.12 -0.16 10.84
N THR A 119 -10.02 -1.47 10.99
CA THR A 119 -8.80 -2.23 10.69
C THR A 119 -8.82 -2.63 9.23
N VAL A 120 -7.80 -2.21 8.50
CA VAL A 120 -7.58 -2.50 7.10
C VAL A 120 -6.57 -3.63 6.98
N SER A 121 -6.96 -4.75 6.38
CA SER A 121 -6.07 -5.86 6.06
C SER A 121 -6.13 -6.22 4.58
N PHE A 122 -5.03 -6.78 4.08
CA PHE A 122 -4.99 -7.43 2.77
C PHE A 122 -4.56 -8.87 2.95
N ARG A 123 -5.16 -9.78 2.18
CA ARG A 123 -4.73 -11.17 2.08
C ARG A 123 -4.69 -11.62 0.63
N ALA A 124 -3.82 -12.58 0.31
CA ALA A 124 -3.86 -13.24 -0.98
C ALA A 124 -5.27 -13.80 -1.24
N ILE A 125 -5.72 -13.70 -2.49
CA ILE A 125 -6.98 -14.32 -2.91
C ILE A 125 -6.84 -15.84 -2.94
N ASP A 126 -7.87 -16.54 -2.48
CA ASP A 126 -7.98 -17.99 -2.51
C ASP A 126 -9.13 -18.34 -3.46
N ILE A 127 -8.84 -18.98 -4.59
CA ILE A 127 -9.87 -19.26 -5.62
C ILE A 127 -10.99 -20.15 -5.04
N ASP A 128 -10.65 -21.16 -4.27
CA ASP A 128 -11.62 -22.10 -3.71
C ASP A 128 -12.59 -21.40 -2.74
N CYS A 129 -12.08 -20.42 -2.00
CA CYS A 129 -12.87 -19.69 -0.98
C CYS A 129 -13.56 -18.42 -1.53
N ASP A 130 -12.92 -17.72 -2.47
CA ASP A 130 -13.30 -16.35 -2.85
C ASP A 130 -13.99 -16.24 -4.21
N LEU A 131 -13.98 -17.28 -5.05
CA LEU A 131 -14.48 -17.19 -6.42
C LEU A 131 -15.95 -16.77 -6.49
N ASP A 132 -16.82 -17.24 -5.60
CA ASP A 132 -18.23 -16.81 -5.55
C ASP A 132 -18.39 -15.32 -5.24
N MET A 133 -17.60 -14.82 -4.29
CA MET A 133 -17.59 -13.41 -3.92
C MET A 133 -17.03 -12.55 -5.05
N PHE A 134 -15.89 -12.96 -5.63
CA PHE A 134 -15.24 -12.29 -6.75
C PHE A 134 -16.18 -12.21 -7.97
N HIS A 135 -16.83 -13.32 -8.34
CA HIS A 135 -17.80 -13.36 -9.42
C HIS A 135 -18.98 -12.41 -9.18
N ARG A 136 -19.53 -12.38 -7.97
CA ARG A 136 -20.60 -11.42 -7.61
C ARG A 136 -20.14 -9.97 -7.76
N TRP A 137 -18.92 -9.65 -7.32
CA TRP A 137 -18.40 -8.30 -7.42
C TRP A 137 -18.11 -7.87 -8.85
N GLN A 138 -17.50 -8.72 -9.67
CA GLN A 138 -17.21 -8.39 -11.07
C GLN A 138 -18.48 -8.17 -11.90
N ASN A 139 -19.55 -8.91 -11.58
CA ASN A 139 -20.85 -8.79 -12.23
C ASN A 139 -21.76 -7.69 -11.62
N ASP A 140 -21.30 -6.93 -10.61
CA ASP A 140 -21.99 -5.69 -10.19
C ASP A 140 -21.84 -4.65 -11.32
N PRO A 141 -22.94 -4.11 -11.90
CA PRO A 141 -22.86 -3.13 -12.99
C PRO A 141 -21.97 -1.91 -12.69
N ARG A 142 -21.85 -1.51 -11.42
CA ARG A 142 -20.96 -0.42 -10.98
C ARG A 142 -19.48 -0.79 -11.14
N VAL A 143 -19.13 -2.05 -10.88
CA VAL A 143 -17.78 -2.57 -11.00
C VAL A 143 -17.47 -2.87 -12.47
N ALA A 144 -18.37 -3.60 -13.14
CA ALA A 144 -18.25 -3.97 -14.55
C ALA A 144 -18.00 -2.74 -15.45
N TYR A 145 -18.64 -1.60 -15.16
CA TYR A 145 -18.41 -0.35 -15.90
C TYR A 145 -16.94 0.10 -15.94
N PHE A 146 -16.14 -0.20 -14.91
CA PHE A 146 -14.74 0.20 -14.84
C PHE A 146 -13.77 -0.94 -15.12
N TRP A 147 -14.13 -2.17 -14.77
CA TRP A 147 -13.27 -3.34 -14.87
C TRP A 147 -13.47 -4.14 -16.15
N GLU A 148 -14.67 -4.12 -16.76
CA GLU A 148 -14.98 -4.82 -18.02
C GLU A 148 -14.72 -6.34 -17.94
N GLU A 149 -14.93 -6.92 -16.76
CA GLU A 149 -14.74 -8.35 -16.42
C GLU A 149 -16.05 -9.05 -16.02
N ASP A 150 -17.21 -8.57 -16.49
CA ASP A 150 -18.50 -9.25 -16.32
C ASP A 150 -18.56 -10.52 -17.19
N ARG A 151 -18.07 -11.62 -16.60
CA ARG A 151 -17.92 -12.93 -17.25
C ARG A 151 -18.52 -14.04 -16.40
N SER A 152 -18.63 -15.24 -16.98
CA SER A 152 -19.06 -16.44 -16.26
C SER A 152 -18.10 -16.79 -15.12
N LYS A 153 -18.58 -17.57 -14.15
CA LYS A 153 -17.77 -18.00 -13.01
C LYS A 153 -16.58 -18.86 -13.46
N GLU A 154 -16.77 -19.68 -14.49
CA GLU A 154 -15.73 -20.49 -15.11
C GLU A 154 -14.63 -19.62 -15.74
N GLU A 155 -15.00 -18.61 -16.53
CA GLU A 155 -14.04 -17.67 -17.13
C GLU A 155 -13.29 -16.85 -16.07
N LEU A 156 -13.96 -16.47 -14.97
CA LEU A 156 -13.30 -15.77 -13.87
C LEU A 156 -12.38 -16.68 -13.04
N CYS A 157 -12.66 -17.98 -12.97
CA CYS A 157 -11.75 -18.96 -12.39
C CYS A 157 -10.45 -19.03 -13.20
N GLU A 158 -10.56 -19.22 -14.52
CA GLU A 158 -9.41 -19.26 -15.43
C GLU A 158 -8.61 -17.94 -15.40
N PHE A 159 -9.32 -16.80 -15.29
CA PHE A 159 -8.70 -15.50 -15.08
C PHE A 159 -7.84 -15.48 -13.82
N LEU A 160 -8.39 -15.89 -12.67
CA LEU A 160 -7.64 -15.90 -11.40
C LEU A 160 -6.47 -16.89 -11.43
N GLU A 161 -6.65 -18.08 -12.01
CA GLU A 161 -5.56 -19.06 -12.18
C GLU A 161 -4.41 -18.47 -12.99
N THR A 162 -4.73 -17.78 -14.09
CA THR A 162 -3.74 -17.10 -14.93
C THR A 162 -3.01 -16.02 -14.12
N ARG A 163 -3.75 -15.19 -13.36
CA ARG A 163 -3.16 -14.13 -12.53
C ARG A 163 -2.26 -14.66 -11.43
N LEU A 164 -2.66 -15.73 -10.73
CA LEU A 164 -1.86 -16.34 -9.66
C LEU A 164 -0.62 -17.06 -10.19
N SER A 165 -0.63 -17.48 -11.45
CA SER A 165 0.54 -18.08 -12.11
C SER A 165 1.58 -17.07 -12.62
N ASP A 166 1.21 -15.78 -12.70
CA ASP A 166 2.03 -14.71 -13.28
C ASP A 166 2.71 -13.87 -12.18
N PRO A 167 4.05 -13.99 -11.98
CA PRO A 167 4.79 -13.24 -10.96
C PRO A 167 4.75 -11.72 -11.13
N HIS A 168 4.32 -11.24 -12.30
CA HIS A 168 4.07 -9.83 -12.55
C HIS A 168 2.95 -9.27 -11.66
N ASN A 169 1.93 -10.08 -11.36
CA ASN A 169 0.70 -9.67 -10.70
C ASN A 169 0.57 -10.26 -9.30
N PHE A 170 -0.01 -9.52 -8.38
CA PHE A 170 -0.39 -9.99 -7.05
C PHE A 170 -1.83 -9.60 -6.72
N SER A 171 -2.71 -10.59 -6.74
CA SER A 171 -4.14 -10.45 -6.47
C SER A 171 -4.43 -10.61 -4.98
N VAL A 172 -5.01 -9.57 -4.38
CA VAL A 172 -5.35 -9.55 -2.95
C VAL A 172 -6.79 -9.15 -2.70
N VAL A 173 -7.39 -9.75 -1.67
CA VAL A 173 -8.66 -9.31 -1.09
C VAL A 173 -8.37 -8.30 0.01
N GLY A 174 -9.01 -7.14 -0.07
CA GLY A 174 -9.02 -6.16 1.01
C GLY A 174 -10.19 -6.41 1.96
N GLU A 175 -9.92 -6.41 3.26
CA GLU A 175 -10.89 -6.59 4.33
C GLU A 175 -10.96 -5.41 5.31
N TYR A 176 -12.18 -5.10 5.75
CA TYR A 176 -12.43 -4.23 6.89
C TYR A 176 -12.83 -5.06 8.10
N ASP A 177 -12.05 -4.96 9.18
CA ASP A 177 -12.26 -5.73 10.42
C ASP A 177 -12.42 -7.25 10.14
N GLY A 178 -11.60 -7.76 9.20
CA GLY A 178 -11.62 -9.15 8.76
C GLY A 178 -12.81 -9.54 7.86
N GLN A 179 -13.64 -8.58 7.42
CA GLN A 179 -14.70 -8.82 6.45
C GLN A 179 -14.24 -8.39 5.05
N PRO A 180 -14.33 -9.26 4.02
CA PRO A 180 -13.87 -8.91 2.68
C PRO A 180 -14.78 -7.86 2.02
N VAL A 181 -14.16 -6.84 1.43
CA VAL A 181 -14.89 -5.68 0.87
C VAL A 181 -14.45 -5.28 -0.53
N GLY A 182 -13.24 -5.64 -0.95
CA GLY A 182 -12.68 -5.24 -2.23
C GLY A 182 -11.62 -6.20 -2.75
N TYR A 183 -11.33 -6.07 -4.04
CA TYR A 183 -10.32 -6.82 -4.75
C TYR A 183 -9.30 -5.84 -5.34
N PHE A 184 -8.02 -6.17 -5.22
CA PHE A 184 -6.93 -5.34 -5.70
C PHE A 184 -5.87 -6.18 -6.42
N GLU A 185 -5.28 -5.60 -7.45
CA GLU A 185 -4.14 -6.16 -8.17
C GLU A 185 -2.96 -5.22 -7.95
N ILE A 186 -1.86 -5.76 -7.44
CA ILE A 186 -0.58 -5.05 -7.34
C ILE A 186 0.32 -5.61 -8.44
N TYR A 187 0.93 -4.76 -9.24
CA TYR A 187 1.70 -5.21 -10.40
C TYR A 187 3.06 -4.54 -10.49
N TRP A 188 4.02 -5.19 -11.15
CA TRP A 188 5.31 -4.60 -11.50
C TRP A 188 5.18 -3.73 -12.75
N ALA A 189 5.32 -2.41 -12.62
CA ALA A 189 4.98 -1.47 -13.68
C ALA A 189 5.83 -1.63 -14.95
N ARG A 190 7.05 -2.18 -14.84
CA ARG A 190 7.92 -2.46 -15.98
C ARG A 190 7.41 -3.59 -16.87
N GLU A 191 6.71 -4.56 -16.29
CA GLU A 191 6.08 -5.68 -17.00
C GLU A 191 4.65 -5.35 -17.44
N ASP A 192 4.02 -4.36 -16.81
CA ASP A 192 2.66 -3.95 -17.16
C ASP A 192 2.60 -3.16 -18.48
N ARG A 193 1.43 -3.21 -19.13
CA ARG A 193 1.11 -2.37 -20.30
C ARG A 193 1.33 -0.88 -20.04
N LEU A 194 1.15 -0.40 -18.81
CA LEU A 194 1.41 0.97 -18.39
C LEU A 194 2.90 1.32 -18.52
N GLY A 195 3.78 0.36 -18.30
CA GLY A 195 5.23 0.50 -18.39
C GLY A 195 5.70 1.08 -19.72
N ALA A 196 5.01 0.80 -20.83
CA ALA A 196 5.37 1.34 -22.15
C ALA A 196 5.10 2.85 -22.29
N TYR A 197 4.33 3.46 -21.38
CA TYR A 197 3.92 4.87 -21.45
C TYR A 197 4.80 5.79 -20.61
N PHE A 198 5.77 5.26 -19.86
CA PHE A 198 6.76 6.04 -19.11
C PHE A 198 8.05 5.25 -18.91
N ASP A 199 9.09 5.89 -18.36
CA ASP A 199 10.34 5.19 -18.05
C ASP A 199 10.21 4.42 -16.73
N ALA A 200 9.50 3.29 -16.76
CA ALA A 200 9.27 2.43 -15.60
C ALA A 200 10.58 1.84 -15.08
N GLY A 201 10.89 2.15 -13.82
CA GLY A 201 12.01 1.59 -13.10
C GLY A 201 11.86 0.09 -12.85
N PRO A 202 12.98 -0.61 -12.54
CA PRO A 202 12.96 -2.05 -12.32
C PRO A 202 12.08 -2.50 -11.14
N TRP A 203 11.80 -1.63 -10.18
CA TRP A 203 11.04 -1.95 -8.96
C TRP A 203 9.79 -1.09 -8.77
N ASP A 204 9.43 -0.32 -9.80
CA ASP A 204 8.21 0.48 -9.78
C ASP A 204 7.01 -0.46 -9.80
N ARG A 205 6.00 -0.13 -9.00
CA ARG A 205 4.79 -0.94 -8.89
C ARG A 205 3.57 -0.08 -9.14
N GLY A 206 2.49 -0.68 -9.59
CA GLY A 206 1.20 -0.01 -9.63
C GLY A 206 0.13 -0.87 -8.99
N TRP A 207 -1.09 -0.34 -8.95
CA TRP A 207 -2.21 -1.10 -8.47
C TRP A 207 -3.52 -0.75 -9.16
N HIS A 208 -4.39 -1.74 -9.30
CA HIS A 208 -5.81 -1.58 -9.62
C HIS A 208 -6.66 -2.05 -8.44
N GLY A 209 -7.87 -1.52 -8.32
CA GLY A 209 -8.76 -1.89 -7.24
C GLY A 209 -10.22 -1.68 -7.55
N LEU A 210 -11.06 -2.52 -6.96
CA LEU A 210 -12.50 -2.34 -6.83
C LEU A 210 -12.90 -2.51 -5.38
N ILE A 211 -13.94 -1.79 -4.98
CA ILE A 211 -14.70 -2.09 -3.77
C ILE A 211 -15.97 -2.78 -4.24
N GLY A 212 -16.14 -4.05 -3.88
CA GLY A 212 -17.32 -4.84 -4.25
C GLY A 212 -18.50 -4.53 -3.34
N GLU A 213 -18.26 -4.34 -2.05
CA GLU A 213 -19.32 -4.09 -1.08
C GLU A 213 -19.78 -2.63 -1.06
N THR A 214 -20.94 -2.35 -1.65
CA THR A 214 -21.51 -1.00 -1.75
C THR A 214 -21.71 -0.34 -0.37
N ALA A 215 -22.07 -1.11 0.65
CA ALA A 215 -22.24 -0.63 2.02
C ALA A 215 -20.94 -0.10 2.67
N GLN A 216 -19.79 -0.47 2.09
CA GLN A 216 -18.46 -0.10 2.57
C GLN A 216 -17.86 1.08 1.80
N LEU A 217 -18.59 1.61 0.81
CA LEU A 217 -18.20 2.84 0.12
C LEU A 217 -18.31 4.04 1.07
N GLY A 218 -17.38 4.98 0.94
CA GLY A 218 -17.41 6.22 1.70
C GLY A 218 -16.05 6.90 1.72
N ARG A 219 -16.04 8.23 1.81
CA ARG A 219 -14.80 9.01 1.64
C ARG A 219 -13.67 8.59 2.57
N ARG A 220 -13.96 8.41 3.87
CA ARG A 220 -12.97 8.04 4.89
C ARG A 220 -12.43 6.63 4.66
N LYS A 221 -13.35 5.68 4.42
CA LYS A 221 -13.06 4.28 4.10
C LYS A 221 -12.21 4.15 2.82
N THR A 222 -12.62 4.76 1.71
CA THR A 222 -11.82 4.78 0.47
C THR A 222 -10.44 5.39 0.70
N SER A 223 -10.33 6.47 1.48
CA SER A 223 -9.04 7.05 1.85
C SER A 223 -8.17 6.09 2.66
N ALA A 224 -8.75 5.33 3.59
CA ALA A 224 -8.02 4.34 4.38
C ALA A 224 -7.46 3.22 3.49
N TRP A 225 -8.24 2.73 2.50
CA TRP A 225 -7.76 1.73 1.54
C TRP A 225 -6.59 2.21 0.70
N ILE A 226 -6.69 3.41 0.10
CA ILE A 226 -5.62 3.93 -0.77
C ILE A 226 -4.33 4.08 0.05
N ARG A 227 -4.43 4.64 1.27
CA ARG A 227 -3.28 4.74 2.18
C ARG A 227 -2.70 3.38 2.52
N ALA A 228 -3.53 2.43 2.92
CA ALA A 228 -3.10 1.09 3.31
C ALA A 228 -2.42 0.35 2.16
N LEU A 229 -3.00 0.41 0.95
CA LEU A 229 -2.47 -0.29 -0.22
C LEU A 229 -1.13 0.29 -0.65
N THR A 230 -1.06 1.62 -0.83
CA THR A 230 0.20 2.29 -1.18
C THR A 230 1.27 2.07 -0.10
N HIS A 231 0.88 2.10 1.17
CA HIS A 231 1.77 1.79 2.28
C HIS A 231 2.30 0.35 2.20
N TYR A 232 1.42 -0.63 2.02
CA TYR A 232 1.82 -2.02 1.88
C TYR A 232 2.80 -2.21 0.71
N ILE A 233 2.51 -1.63 -0.45
CA ILE A 233 3.37 -1.74 -1.64
C ILE A 233 4.81 -1.28 -1.35
N PHE A 234 5.00 -0.18 -0.61
CA PHE A 234 6.32 0.31 -0.20
C PHE A 234 7.01 -0.56 0.88
N LEU A 235 6.24 -1.21 1.74
CA LEU A 235 6.77 -2.10 2.79
C LEU A 235 7.07 -3.51 2.28
N ASP A 236 6.37 -3.95 1.25
CA ASP A 236 6.52 -5.27 0.64
C ASP A 236 7.91 -5.40 -0.01
N CYS A 237 8.31 -4.39 -0.78
CA CYS A 237 9.62 -4.33 -1.43
C CYS A 237 10.37 -3.04 -1.06
N PRO A 238 11.48 -3.11 -0.29
CA PRO A 238 12.29 -1.95 0.05
C PRO A 238 12.91 -1.22 -1.16
N MET A 239 12.97 -1.85 -2.34
CA MET A 239 13.48 -1.23 -3.56
C MET A 239 12.43 -0.44 -4.34
N THR A 240 11.15 -0.55 -3.98
CA THR A 240 10.08 0.21 -4.64
C THR A 240 10.10 1.66 -4.17
N GLU A 241 10.50 2.56 -5.06
CA GLU A 241 10.55 4.01 -4.79
C GLU A 241 9.39 4.78 -5.41
N LEU A 242 8.66 4.16 -6.33
CA LEU A 242 7.54 4.74 -7.05
C LEU A 242 6.36 3.76 -7.14
N VAL A 243 5.18 4.24 -6.71
CA VAL A 243 3.89 3.61 -7.00
C VAL A 243 3.16 4.40 -8.07
N VAL A 244 2.70 3.74 -9.12
CA VAL A 244 1.99 4.36 -10.24
C VAL A 244 0.51 3.99 -10.28
N GLY A 245 -0.26 4.78 -11.03
CA GLY A 245 -1.64 4.46 -11.37
C GLY A 245 -2.09 5.17 -12.65
N GLU A 246 -3.14 4.66 -13.26
CA GLU A 246 -3.66 5.08 -14.56
C GLU A 246 -5.19 5.23 -14.59
N PRO A 247 -5.80 5.93 -13.62
CA PRO A 247 -7.25 6.15 -13.62
C PRO A 247 -7.69 6.86 -14.91
N ARG A 248 -8.93 6.59 -15.34
CA ARG A 248 -9.55 7.35 -16.43
C ARG A 248 -9.55 8.84 -16.06
N VAL A 249 -9.27 9.71 -17.03
CA VAL A 249 -9.24 11.17 -16.80
C VAL A 249 -10.60 11.72 -16.34
N ASP A 250 -11.69 11.04 -16.69
CA ASP A 250 -13.06 11.38 -16.33
C ASP A 250 -13.48 10.84 -14.94
N ASN A 251 -12.64 10.05 -14.27
CA ASN A 251 -12.89 9.55 -12.92
C ASN A 251 -12.54 10.60 -11.86
N ALA A 252 -13.26 11.72 -11.89
CA ALA A 252 -13.07 12.84 -10.97
C ALA A 252 -13.22 12.43 -9.49
N LYS A 253 -14.01 11.39 -9.19
CA LYS A 253 -14.18 10.89 -7.81
C LYS A 253 -12.88 10.31 -7.25
N LEU A 254 -12.19 9.49 -8.03
CA LEU A 254 -10.91 8.90 -7.63
C LEU A 254 -9.79 9.94 -7.64
N LEU A 255 -9.73 10.80 -8.67
CA LEU A 255 -8.70 11.82 -8.80
C LEU A 255 -8.73 12.86 -7.66
N ARG A 256 -9.88 13.08 -7.01
CA ARG A 256 -9.98 13.94 -5.82
C ARG A 256 -9.18 13.47 -4.60
N TYR A 257 -8.75 12.21 -4.56
CA TYR A 257 -7.89 11.70 -3.49
C TYR A 257 -6.40 11.91 -3.77
N ALA A 258 -6.02 12.14 -5.04
CA ALA A 258 -4.63 12.07 -5.48
C ALA A 258 -3.67 12.91 -4.62
N ASP A 259 -3.93 14.21 -4.49
CA ASP A 259 -3.08 15.13 -3.73
C ASP A 259 -2.93 14.73 -2.26
N ALA A 260 -4.04 14.33 -1.62
CA ALA A 260 -4.06 13.92 -0.22
C ALA A 260 -3.29 12.61 0.01
N MET A 261 -3.19 11.77 -1.01
CA MET A 261 -2.49 10.48 -1.00
C MET A 261 -1.10 10.57 -1.62
N ALA A 262 -0.57 11.79 -1.82
CA ALA A 262 0.73 12.06 -2.42
C ALA A 262 0.91 11.55 -3.87
N TYR A 263 -0.18 11.32 -4.61
CA TYR A 263 -0.13 11.04 -6.04
C TYR A 263 -0.13 12.33 -6.86
N ASP A 264 0.90 12.53 -7.68
CA ASP A 264 1.00 13.61 -8.66
C ASP A 264 0.53 13.15 -10.04
N LYS A 265 -0.30 13.97 -10.71
CA LYS A 265 -0.63 13.77 -12.11
C LYS A 265 0.54 14.22 -12.99
N ILE A 266 1.16 13.28 -13.69
CA ILE A 266 2.32 13.54 -14.55
C ILE A 266 1.89 13.98 -15.95
N LYS A 267 1.00 13.22 -16.58
CA LYS A 267 0.48 13.49 -17.93
C LYS A 267 -0.83 12.75 -18.18
N GLU A 268 -1.49 13.10 -19.26
CA GLU A 268 -2.57 12.29 -19.84
C GLU A 268 -2.05 11.55 -21.07
N PHE A 269 -2.60 10.37 -21.32
CA PHE A 269 -2.29 9.55 -22.49
C PHE A 269 -3.48 8.65 -22.83
N ASP A 270 -3.46 8.08 -24.03
CA ASP A 270 -4.54 7.21 -24.51
C ASP A 270 -4.07 5.75 -24.53
N PHE A 271 -4.78 4.89 -23.80
CA PHE A 271 -4.83 3.46 -24.10
C PHE A 271 -5.87 3.21 -25.21
N PRO A 272 -5.82 2.05 -25.89
CA PRO A 272 -6.80 1.72 -26.92
C PRO A 272 -8.28 1.84 -26.47
N HIS A 273 -8.56 1.61 -25.19
CA HIS A 273 -9.91 1.55 -24.61
C HIS A 273 -10.24 2.75 -23.68
N LYS A 274 -9.27 3.61 -23.33
CA LYS A 274 -9.50 4.74 -22.40
C LYS A 274 -8.46 5.84 -22.51
N ARG A 275 -8.88 7.07 -22.21
CA ARG A 275 -7.98 8.19 -21.89
C ARG A 275 -7.64 8.16 -20.39
N SER A 276 -6.36 8.06 -20.06
CA SER A 276 -5.86 7.85 -18.70
C SER A 276 -4.98 9.00 -18.22
N ALA A 277 -4.98 9.24 -16.91
CA ALA A 277 -4.03 10.11 -16.24
C ALA A 277 -2.93 9.24 -15.61
N LEU A 278 -1.67 9.44 -16.01
CA LEU A 278 -0.52 8.83 -15.34
C LEU A 278 -0.30 9.53 -14.00
N MET A 279 -0.39 8.76 -12.92
CA MET A 279 -0.25 9.23 -11.55
C MET A 279 0.99 8.61 -10.91
N HIS A 280 1.83 9.41 -10.25
CA HIS A 280 3.03 8.96 -9.55
C HIS A 280 2.93 9.27 -8.06
N CYS A 281 3.19 8.27 -7.21
CA CYS A 281 3.36 8.44 -5.78
C CYS A 281 4.78 8.00 -5.40
N TYR A 282 5.64 8.97 -5.09
CA TYR A 282 7.00 8.69 -4.64
C TYR A 282 7.04 8.35 -3.16
N ARG A 283 7.89 7.39 -2.79
CA ARG A 283 8.04 6.86 -1.43
C ARG A 283 8.27 7.97 -0.40
N ASP A 284 9.27 8.81 -0.64
CA ASP A 284 9.66 9.90 0.25
C ASP A 284 8.49 10.87 0.51
N LYS A 285 7.79 11.25 -0.55
CA LYS A 285 6.63 12.13 -0.51
C LYS A 285 5.45 11.49 0.22
N PHE A 286 5.21 10.19 0.00
CA PHE A 286 4.17 9.43 0.69
C PHE A 286 4.40 9.45 2.20
N PHE A 287 5.56 9.01 2.66
CA PHE A 287 5.89 8.94 4.09
C PHE A 287 6.06 10.32 4.75
N ALA A 288 6.30 11.38 3.97
CA ALA A 288 6.36 12.74 4.47
C ALA A 288 4.99 13.43 4.59
N LYS A 289 4.04 13.12 3.70
CA LYS A 289 2.78 13.91 3.56
C LYS A 289 1.52 13.15 3.95
N VAL A 290 1.49 11.83 3.81
CA VAL A 290 0.25 11.06 3.97
C VAL A 290 0.02 10.78 5.45
N PRO A 291 -1.10 11.21 6.04
CA PRO A 291 -1.45 10.87 7.41
C PRO A 291 -1.87 9.40 7.47
N MET A 292 -1.22 8.62 8.32
CA MET A 292 -1.37 7.17 8.43
C MET A 292 -1.93 6.77 9.79
#